data_AF-A0A1L9SVC2-F1
#
_entry.id   AF-A0A1L9SVC2-F1
#
_cell.length_a   1.000
_cell.length_b   1.000
_cell.length_c   1.000
_cell.angle_alpha   90.00
_cell.angle_beta   90.00
_cell.angle_gamma   90.00
#
_symmetry.space_group_name_H-M   'P 1'
#
loop_
_entity.id
_entity.type
_entity.pdbx_description
1 polymer ?
#
loop_
_entity_poly.entity_id
_entity_poly.type
_entity_poly.pdbx_seq_one_letter_code
_entity_poly.pdbx_strand_id
1 'polypeptide(L)'
;MSLLTARSLVSRTRFASFHIVAVRRSLNENDTNRDNLGTYYEAEKQDQLKSTYQGKAKWKQELASSSESSVKADRGEIDNADSDFSKMQAKTKDLPNRSGPVNKTQ
;
A
#
# COMPACT_ATOMS: atom_id res chain seq x y z
N MET A 1 10.58 66.89 5.00
CA MET A 1 10.20 65.67 5.75
C MET A 1 9.25 64.88 4.88
N SER A 2 9.59 63.65 4.47
CA SER A 2 8.59 62.66 4.06
C SER A 2 9.21 61.27 4.11
N LEU A 3 8.71 60.43 5.01
CA LEU A 3 9.08 59.02 5.18
C LEU A 3 8.00 58.19 4.49
N LEU A 4 8.33 57.54 3.38
CA LEU A 4 7.46 56.56 2.73
C LEU A 4 7.67 55.20 3.39
N THR A 5 6.71 54.78 4.21
CA THR A 5 6.71 53.48 4.88
C THR A 5 6.15 52.42 3.95
N ALA A 6 6.99 51.52 3.44
CA ALA A 6 6.54 50.39 2.64
C ALA A 6 5.93 49.30 3.56
N ARG A 7 4.63 49.04 3.42
CA ARG A 7 3.96 47.92 4.08
C ARG A 7 4.23 46.63 3.30
N SER A 8 5.05 45.76 3.88
CA SER A 8 5.25 44.40 3.38
C SER A 8 3.99 43.57 3.63
N LEU A 9 3.36 43.08 2.55
CA LEU A 9 2.30 42.08 2.63
C LEU A 9 2.95 40.70 2.80
N VAL A 10 2.98 40.20 4.03
CA VAL A 10 3.40 38.82 4.31
C VAL A 10 2.31 37.87 3.80
N SER A 11 2.55 37.25 2.64
CA SER A 11 1.74 36.14 2.15
C SER A 11 1.95 34.93 3.06
N ARG A 12 0.95 34.59 3.86
CA ARG A 12 0.97 33.44 4.76
C ARG A 12 0.48 32.21 3.99
N THR A 13 1.37 31.59 3.21
CA THR A 13 1.11 30.26 2.64
C THR A 13 0.98 29.25 3.78
N ARG A 14 -0.26 28.85 4.10
CA ARG A 14 -0.54 27.76 5.03
C ARG A 14 -0.31 26.44 4.29
N PHE A 15 0.86 25.84 4.47
CA PHE A 15 1.07 24.45 4.05
C PHE A 15 0.26 23.56 4.98
N ALA A 16 -0.64 22.74 4.42
CA ALA A 16 -1.28 21.67 5.18
C ALA A 16 -0.19 20.68 5.63
N SER A 17 -0.12 20.40 6.92
CA SER A 17 0.82 19.45 7.50
C SER A 17 0.41 18.02 7.12
N PHE A 18 0.82 17.55 5.96
CA PHE A 18 0.81 16.12 5.67
C PHE A 18 1.83 15.43 6.58
N HIS A 19 1.51 14.24 7.07
CA HIS A 19 2.36 13.50 8.00
C HIS A 19 3.62 13.04 7.25
N ILE A 20 4.74 13.73 7.42
CA ILE A 20 6.04 13.32 6.91
C ILE A 20 6.60 12.30 7.90
N VAL A 21 6.28 11.02 7.72
CA VAL A 21 7.02 9.94 8.37
C VAL A 21 8.38 9.80 7.71
N ALA A 22 9.43 9.63 8.52
CA ALA A 22 10.77 9.36 8.01
C ALA A 22 10.73 8.13 7.08
N VAL A 23 11.32 8.24 5.89
CA VAL A 23 11.47 7.12 4.96
C VAL A 23 12.30 6.04 5.64
N ARG A 24 11.62 5.09 6.28
CA ARG A 24 12.25 3.82 6.61
C ARG A 24 12.30 3.05 5.29
N ARG A 25 13.45 2.45 4.99
CA ARG A 25 13.53 1.37 3.99
C ARG A 25 12.86 0.12 4.58
N SER A 26 11.70 0.30 5.22
CA SER A 26 10.89 -0.82 5.68
C SER A 26 10.30 -1.45 4.44
N LEU A 27 10.31 -2.77 4.49
CA LEU A 27 9.63 -3.67 3.59
C LEU A 27 8.12 -3.33 3.64
N ASN A 28 7.27 -4.08 2.93
CA ASN A 28 5.82 -3.87 3.07
C ASN A 28 5.47 -3.82 4.57
N GLU A 29 4.84 -2.72 5.02
CA GLU A 29 4.62 -2.42 6.43
C GLU A 29 3.82 -3.52 7.14
N ASN A 30 3.04 -4.30 6.37
CA ASN A 30 2.22 -5.39 6.85
C ASN A 30 2.93 -6.76 6.87
N ASP A 31 4.09 -6.87 6.22
CA ASP A 31 4.85 -8.11 6.09
C ASP A 31 6.06 -8.06 7.01
N THR A 32 5.86 -8.41 8.28
CA THR A 32 6.89 -8.30 9.34
C THR A 32 7.19 -9.63 10.05
N ASN A 33 6.35 -10.64 9.87
CA ASN A 33 6.39 -11.90 10.64
C ASN A 33 6.84 -13.12 9.81
N ARG A 34 7.69 -12.91 8.80
CA ARG A 34 8.19 -13.98 7.93
C ARG A 34 9.71 -14.05 7.93
N ASP A 35 10.24 -15.26 8.06
CA ASP A 35 11.67 -15.52 7.98
C ASP A 35 12.20 -15.27 6.56
N ASN A 36 13.45 -14.81 6.46
CA ASN A 36 14.15 -14.54 5.19
C ASN A 36 13.51 -13.46 4.32
N LEU A 37 12.84 -12.48 4.93
CA LEU A 37 12.17 -11.40 4.22
C LEU A 37 13.11 -10.65 3.26
N GLY A 38 14.33 -10.35 3.69
CA GLY A 38 15.32 -9.67 2.84
C GLY A 38 15.60 -10.40 1.53
N THR A 39 15.75 -11.73 1.55
CA THR A 39 16.05 -12.50 0.33
C THR A 39 14.85 -12.59 -0.60
N TYR A 40 13.65 -12.72 -0.04
CA TYR A 40 12.40 -12.72 -0.81
C TYR A 40 12.21 -11.40 -1.59
N TYR A 41 12.36 -10.26 -0.91
CA TYR A 41 12.19 -8.96 -1.55
C TYR A 41 13.30 -8.66 -2.56
N GLU A 42 14.54 -9.08 -2.30
CA GLU A 42 15.59 -8.95 -3.30
C GLU A 42 15.30 -9.80 -4.54
N ALA A 43 14.78 -11.02 -4.39
CA ALA A 43 14.36 -11.83 -5.54
C ALA A 43 13.24 -11.14 -6.34
N GLU A 44 12.22 -10.60 -5.67
CA GLU A 44 11.12 -9.87 -6.31
C GLU A 44 11.58 -8.62 -7.06
N LYS A 45 12.53 -7.86 -6.48
CA LYS A 45 13.17 -6.71 -7.15
C LYS A 45 13.92 -7.14 -8.40
N GLN A 46 14.72 -8.20 -8.32
CA GLN A 46 15.47 -8.68 -9.49
C GLN A 46 14.55 -9.17 -10.59
N ASP A 47 13.46 -9.85 -10.23
CA ASP A 47 12.45 -10.27 -11.19
C ASP A 47 11.73 -9.08 -11.85
N GLN A 48 11.44 -8.03 -11.07
CA GLN A 48 10.87 -6.80 -11.60
C GLN A 48 11.80 -6.09 -12.59
N LEU A 49 13.10 -6.04 -12.30
CA LEU A 49 14.10 -5.49 -13.20
C LEU A 49 14.15 -6.30 -14.51
N LYS A 50 14.21 -7.64 -14.42
CA LYS A 50 14.17 -8.53 -15.59
C LYS A 50 12.92 -8.31 -16.44
N SER A 51 11.76 -8.22 -15.79
CA SER A 51 10.48 -7.99 -16.48
C SER A 51 10.43 -6.63 -17.17
N THR A 52 11.03 -5.60 -16.57
CA THR A 52 11.18 -4.27 -17.18
C THR A 52 12.01 -4.34 -18.45
N TYR A 53 13.16 -5.03 -18.41
CA TYR A 53 13.99 -5.21 -19.60
C TYR A 53 13.29 -5.99 -20.71
N GLN A 54 12.38 -6.90 -20.37
CA GLN A 54 11.58 -7.67 -21.33
C GLN A 54 10.33 -6.92 -21.82
N GLY A 55 10.05 -5.71 -21.32
CA GLY A 55 8.83 -4.96 -21.64
C GLY A 55 7.55 -5.55 -21.05
N LYS A 56 7.66 -6.46 -20.07
CA LYS A 56 6.57 -7.15 -19.39
C LYS A 56 6.45 -6.76 -17.92
N ALA A 57 7.06 -5.64 -17.52
CA ALA A 57 6.95 -5.16 -16.16
C ALA A 57 5.49 -4.90 -15.80
N LYS A 58 5.08 -5.48 -14.67
CA LYS A 58 3.77 -5.27 -14.08
C LYS A 58 3.92 -4.71 -12.69
N TRP A 59 2.89 -4.05 -12.19
CA TRP A 59 2.86 -3.64 -10.80
C TRP A 59 2.85 -4.88 -9.89
N LYS A 60 3.61 -4.87 -8.80
CA LYS A 60 3.72 -5.98 -7.84
C LYS A 60 3.30 -5.51 -6.46
N GLN A 61 2.24 -6.11 -5.93
CA GLN A 61 1.71 -5.79 -4.60
C GLN A 61 2.75 -6.03 -3.49
N GLU A 62 3.58 -7.06 -3.64
CA GLU A 62 4.62 -7.43 -2.65
C GLU A 62 5.66 -6.31 -2.45
N LEU A 63 5.94 -5.50 -3.49
CA LEU A 63 6.91 -4.41 -3.41
C LEU A 63 6.26 -3.05 -3.07
N ALA A 64 4.94 -2.96 -3.14
CA ALA A 64 4.21 -1.71 -2.93
C ALA A 64 4.01 -1.41 -1.43
N SER A 65 3.87 -0.12 -1.10
CA SER A 65 3.40 0.26 0.24
C SER A 65 1.94 -0.16 0.42
N SER A 66 1.52 -0.41 1.67
CA SER A 66 0.12 -0.64 2.03
C SER A 66 -0.81 0.45 1.47
N SER A 67 -0.38 1.72 1.56
CA SER A 67 -1.13 2.85 1.03
C SER A 67 -1.21 2.92 -0.50
N GLU A 68 -0.23 2.38 -1.21
CA GLU A 68 -0.24 2.32 -2.68
C GLU A 68 -1.12 1.15 -3.15
N SER A 69 -1.04 0.02 -2.45
CA SER A 69 -1.86 -1.16 -2.72
C SER A 69 -3.36 -0.86 -2.61
N SER A 70 -3.79 -0.05 -1.64
CA SER A 70 -5.20 0.35 -1.51
C SER A 70 -5.66 1.19 -2.70
N VAL A 71 -4.85 2.14 -3.14
CA VAL A 71 -5.16 2.96 -4.33
C VAL A 71 -5.24 2.11 -5.60
N LYS A 72 -4.37 1.10 -5.72
CA LYS A 72 -4.40 0.15 -6.84
C LYS A 72 -5.61 -0.76 -6.80
N ALA A 73 -6.03 -1.17 -5.61
CA ALA A 73 -7.27 -1.91 -5.40
C ALA A 73 -8.49 -1.11 -5.86
N ASP A 74 -8.58 0.16 -5.45
CA ASP A 74 -9.68 1.05 -5.84
C ASP A 74 -9.76 1.26 -7.35
N ARG A 75 -8.62 1.20 -8.04
CA ARG A 75 -8.54 1.31 -9.51
C ARG A 75 -8.86 0.00 -10.23
N GLY A 76 -9.03 -1.12 -9.52
CA GLY A 76 -9.23 -2.44 -10.12
C GLY A 76 -7.98 -2.99 -10.82
N GLU A 77 -6.80 -2.41 -10.59
CA GLU A 77 -5.54 -2.81 -11.22
C GLU A 77 -4.84 -3.94 -10.42
N ILE A 78 -5.62 -4.89 -9.90
CA ILE A 78 -5.10 -6.06 -9.18
C ILE A 78 -5.15 -7.27 -10.11
N ASP A 79 -4.00 -7.94 -10.26
CA ASP A 79 -3.93 -9.22 -10.96
C ASP A 79 -4.88 -10.24 -10.33
N ASN A 80 -5.72 -10.89 -11.14
CA ASN A 80 -6.62 -11.97 -10.73
C ASN A 80 -7.76 -11.57 -9.75
N ALA A 81 -8.11 -10.27 -9.68
CA ALA A 81 -9.16 -9.75 -8.81
C ALA A 81 -10.47 -10.56 -8.85
N ASP A 82 -10.97 -10.90 -10.04
CA ASP A 82 -12.21 -11.67 -10.20
C ASP A 82 -12.10 -13.08 -9.63
N SER A 83 -10.97 -13.74 -9.83
CA SER A 83 -10.74 -15.10 -9.34
C SER A 83 -10.61 -15.13 -7.82
N ASP A 84 -9.95 -14.12 -7.25
CA ASP A 84 -9.72 -14.06 -5.80
C ASP A 84 -11.00 -13.63 -5.08
N PHE A 85 -11.74 -12.68 -5.64
CA PHE A 85 -13.06 -12.30 -5.12
C PHE A 85 -14.03 -13.49 -5.14
N SER A 86 -14.08 -14.24 -6.25
CA SER A 86 -14.90 -15.46 -6.36
C SER A 86 -14.51 -16.52 -5.33
N LYS A 87 -13.20 -16.74 -5.10
CA LYS A 87 -12.72 -17.67 -4.05
C LYS A 87 -13.10 -17.19 -2.65
N MET A 88 -13.00 -15.90 -2.37
CA MET A 88 -13.42 -15.34 -1.08
C MET A 88 -14.92 -15.51 -0.85
N GLN A 89 -15.73 -15.21 -1.88
CA GLN A 89 -17.17 -15.43 -1.85
C GLN A 89 -17.50 -16.90 -1.65
N ALA A 90 -16.86 -17.82 -2.36
CA ALA A 90 -17.05 -19.26 -2.19
C ALA A 90 -16.71 -19.72 -0.76
N LYS A 91 -15.57 -19.30 -0.22
CA LYS A 91 -15.17 -19.59 1.18
C LYS A 91 -16.18 -19.06 2.20
N THR A 92 -16.84 -17.95 1.91
CA THR A 92 -17.79 -17.29 2.82
C THR A 92 -19.21 -17.82 2.66
N LYS A 93 -19.60 -18.24 1.45
CA LYS A 93 -20.92 -18.76 1.13
C LYS A 93 -21.28 -19.99 1.96
N ASP A 94 -20.28 -20.79 2.29
CA ASP A 94 -20.43 -22.02 3.09
C ASP A 94 -20.18 -21.79 4.59
N LEU A 95 -19.82 -20.57 5.02
CA LEU A 95 -19.79 -20.21 6.44
C LEU A 95 -21.23 -20.03 6.93
N PRO A 96 -21.76 -20.91 7.78
CA PRO A 96 -23.14 -20.83 8.17
C PRO A 96 -23.32 -19.79 9.27
N ASN A 97 -24.54 -19.29 9.35
CA ASN A 97 -25.32 -19.25 10.58
C ASN A 97 -25.12 -20.57 11.37
N ARG A 98 -23.94 -20.76 11.97
CA ARG A 98 -23.51 -22.05 12.49
C ARG A 98 -24.40 -22.39 13.67
N SER A 99 -25.14 -23.48 13.57
CA SER A 99 -25.73 -24.12 14.74
C SER A 99 -24.58 -24.76 15.54
N GLY A 100 -23.93 -24.00 16.41
CA GLY A 100 -22.91 -24.52 17.34
C GLY A 100 -22.07 -23.44 18.04
N PRO A 101 -21.62 -23.66 19.29
CA PRO A 101 -21.00 -22.62 20.11
C PRO A 101 -19.64 -22.19 19.56
N VAL A 102 -19.53 -20.95 19.06
CA VAL A 102 -18.25 -20.31 18.68
C VAL A 102 -17.34 -20.20 19.91
N ASN A 103 -16.24 -20.95 19.94
CA ASN A 103 -15.14 -20.68 20.86
C ASN A 103 -14.49 -19.37 20.42
N LYS A 104 -14.86 -18.29 21.10
CA LYS A 104 -14.24 -16.98 20.99
C LYS A 104 -13.04 -16.97 21.94
N THR A 105 -11.91 -17.49 21.49
CA THR A 105 -10.65 -17.25 22.18
C THR A 105 -10.01 -16.04 21.51
N GLN A 106 -10.02 -14.93 22.24
CA GLN A 106 -9.26 -13.72 21.93
C GLN A 106 -7.76 -13.98 22.00
#